data_AF-A0A2X3ENN0-F1
#
_entry.id   AF-A0A2X3ENN0-F1
#
_cell.length_a   1.000
_cell.length_b   1.000
_cell.length_c   1.000
_cell.angle_alpha   90.00
_cell.angle_beta   90.00
_cell.angle_gamma   90.00
#
_symmetry.space_group_name_H-M   'P 1'
#
loop_
_entity.id
_entity.type
_entity.pdbx_description
1 polymer ?
#
loop_
_entity_poly.entity_id
_entity_poly.type
_entity_poly.pdbx_seq_one_letter_code
_entity_poly.pdbx_strand_id
1 'polypeptide(L)'
;MIFNPSFPYRLLHMTVAAFLSSALFVGASAAWHLLRGNQSPAIRKMFSMALWMTLLVAPVQALIGDMHGLNTLKHQPAKIAAIEGHWENPPGEPTPLLLFGWPDMDQERTRYGLEIPALGSLILTHSLDKQVPALKEFAPEERPNSTVVFWSFRLMAGLGMLMLLLGVLALWLRRGDRLYHSRPFLRFALWMGPSGLIAILAGWVTTEVGRQPWVVYGVQRTADAVSAHGDLHMSVSLLTFIVVYSAVFGVGYSYMLRLIRKGPQEMLPATTGTPARPLSAATEGYLQKESR
;
A
#
# COMPACT_ATOMS: atom_id res chain seq x y z
N MET A 1 -7.62 -27.10 1.07
CA MET A 1 -7.19 -26.12 0.04
C MET A 1 -7.44 -24.66 0.44
N ILE A 2 -8.60 -24.30 1.00
CA ILE A 2 -8.97 -22.89 1.29
C ILE A 2 -8.19 -22.29 2.48
N PHE A 3 -8.09 -23.00 3.62
CA PHE A 3 -7.39 -22.53 4.82
C PHE A 3 -5.93 -22.96 4.88
N ASN A 4 -5.13 -22.57 3.88
CA ASN A 4 -3.68 -22.80 3.96
C ASN A 4 -3.02 -21.84 4.98
N PRO A 5 -1.84 -22.17 5.55
CA PRO A 5 -1.20 -21.38 6.61
C PRO A 5 -0.98 -19.90 6.26
N SER A 6 -0.84 -19.59 4.97
CA SER A 6 -0.59 -18.22 4.52
C SER A 6 -1.86 -17.45 4.16
N PHE A 7 -3.01 -18.11 3.98
CA PHE A 7 -4.27 -17.48 3.59
C PHE A 7 -4.75 -16.39 4.56
N PRO A 8 -4.87 -16.63 5.89
CA PRO A 8 -5.42 -15.62 6.80
C PRO A 8 -4.56 -14.35 6.83
N TYR A 9 -3.23 -14.50 6.84
CA TYR A 9 -2.31 -13.36 6.82
C TYR A 9 -2.43 -12.54 5.54
N ARG A 10 -2.47 -13.19 4.36
CA ARG A 10 -2.64 -12.50 3.08
C ARG A 10 -3.96 -11.76 2.98
N LEU A 11 -5.05 -12.41 3.38
CA LEU A 11 -6.39 -11.82 3.34
C LEU A 11 -6.47 -10.58 4.24
N LEU A 12 -6.03 -10.71 5.50
CA LEU A 12 -6.05 -9.61 6.46
C LEU A 12 -5.13 -8.47 6.01
N HIS A 13 -3.88 -8.78 5.63
CA HIS A 13 -2.90 -7.77 5.22
C HIS A 13 -3.39 -6.96 4.00
N MET A 14 -4.00 -7.62 3.02
CA MET A 14 -4.51 -6.95 1.82
C MET A 14 -5.77 -6.13 2.11
N THR A 15 -6.69 -6.68 2.92
CA THR A 15 -7.95 -5.99 3.26
C THR A 15 -7.68 -4.72 4.05
N VAL A 16 -6.80 -4.79 5.06
CA VAL A 16 -6.41 -3.65 5.88
C VAL A 16 -5.63 -2.62 5.05
N ALA A 17 -4.75 -3.06 4.13
CA ALA A 17 -4.09 -2.18 3.19
C ALA A 17 -5.07 -1.40 2.30
N ALA A 18 -6.14 -2.04 1.82
CA ALA A 18 -7.15 -1.40 0.98
C ALA A 18 -7.92 -0.29 1.75
N PHE A 19 -8.28 -0.54 3.01
CA PHE A 19 -8.90 0.47 3.86
C PHE A 19 -7.96 1.64 4.13
N LEU A 20 -6.68 1.35 4.44
CA LEU A 20 -5.67 2.38 4.67
C LEU A 20 -5.43 3.23 3.42
N SER A 21 -5.31 2.61 2.25
CA SER A 21 -5.16 3.31 0.97
C SER A 21 -6.35 4.22 0.67
N SER A 22 -7.56 3.75 0.95
CA SER A 22 -8.78 4.55 0.77
C SER A 22 -8.80 5.75 1.72
N ALA A 23 -8.44 5.54 2.99
CA ALA A 23 -8.36 6.61 3.98
C ALA A 23 -7.34 7.70 3.58
N LEU A 24 -6.16 7.31 3.08
CA LEU A 24 -5.15 8.25 2.60
C LEU A 24 -5.64 9.06 1.41
N PHE A 25 -6.33 8.42 0.46
CA PHE A 25 -6.88 9.10 -0.70
C PHE A 25 -7.95 10.14 -0.30
N VAL A 26 -8.85 9.79 0.61
CA VAL A 26 -9.84 10.72 1.19
C VAL A 26 -9.15 11.85 1.97
N GLY A 27 -8.14 11.53 2.77
CA GLY A 27 -7.36 12.51 3.53
C GLY A 27 -6.63 13.51 2.62
N ALA A 28 -6.04 13.04 1.53
CA ALA A 28 -5.37 13.88 0.54
C ALA A 28 -6.34 14.81 -0.20
N SER A 29 -7.52 14.30 -0.57
CA SER A 29 -8.61 15.12 -1.12
C SER A 29 -9.00 16.24 -0.14
N ALA A 30 -9.17 15.94 1.15
CA ALA A 30 -9.49 16.95 2.16
C ALA A 30 -8.35 17.95 2.37
N ALA A 31 -7.10 17.48 2.40
CA ALA A 31 -5.92 18.32 2.53
C ALA A 31 -5.78 19.29 1.35
N TRP A 32 -6.09 18.85 0.12
CA TRP A 32 -6.11 19.69 -1.07
C TRP A 32 -7.11 20.85 -0.95
N HIS A 33 -8.31 20.59 -0.43
CA HIS A 33 -9.32 21.63 -0.15
C HIS A 33 -8.86 22.60 0.95
N LEU A 34 -8.31 22.08 2.05
CA LEU A 34 -7.79 22.90 3.16
C LEU A 34 -6.65 23.82 2.69
N LEU A 35 -5.74 23.33 1.83
CA LEU A 35 -4.66 24.13 1.24
C LEU A 35 -5.16 25.26 0.34
N ARG A 36 -6.37 25.12 -0.21
CA ARG A 36 -7.05 26.15 -1.03
C ARG A 36 -7.97 27.07 -0.21
N GLY A 37 -7.98 26.93 1.11
CA GLY A 37 -8.78 27.77 2.00
C GLY A 37 -10.23 27.29 2.19
N ASN A 38 -10.64 26.16 1.62
CA ASN A 38 -11.96 25.58 1.89
C ASN A 38 -11.93 24.85 3.24
N GLN A 39 -12.40 25.54 4.28
CA GLN A 39 -12.44 25.03 5.66
C GLN A 39 -13.84 24.64 6.14
N SER A 40 -14.73 24.28 5.22
CA SER A 40 -16.09 23.85 5.57
C SER A 40 -16.09 22.72 6.61
N PRO A 41 -17.13 22.65 7.48
CA PRO A 41 -17.25 21.58 8.48
C PRO A 41 -17.16 20.18 7.88
N ALA A 42 -17.68 20.00 6.66
CA ALA A 42 -17.59 18.74 5.91
C ALA A 42 -16.13 18.36 5.59
N ILE A 43 -15.34 19.27 5.04
CA ILE A 43 -13.93 19.02 4.71
C ILE A 43 -13.10 18.74 5.97
N ARG A 44 -13.30 19.50 7.04
CA ARG A 44 -12.59 19.27 8.32
C ARG A 44 -12.94 17.91 8.91
N LYS A 45 -14.20 17.50 8.87
CA LYS A 45 -14.66 16.19 9.32
C LYS A 45 -14.07 15.07 8.46
N MET A 46 -14.11 15.20 7.14
CA MET A 46 -13.52 14.27 6.18
C MET A 46 -12.02 14.06 6.47
N PHE A 47 -11.27 15.15 6.64
CA PHE A 47 -9.85 15.08 6.97
C PHE A 47 -9.60 14.40 8.32
N SER A 48 -10.37 14.79 9.35
CA SER A 48 -10.24 14.24 10.70
C SER A 48 -10.51 12.73 10.74
N MET A 49 -11.57 12.27 10.06
CA MET A 49 -11.91 10.84 9.99
C MET A 49 -10.83 10.04 9.26
N ALA A 50 -10.32 10.53 8.12
CA ALA A 50 -9.24 9.89 7.38
C ALA A 50 -7.97 9.74 8.22
N LEU A 51 -7.60 10.76 9.00
CA LEU A 51 -6.42 10.72 9.86
C LEU A 51 -6.60 9.79 11.07
N TRP A 52 -7.80 9.71 11.65
CA TRP A 52 -8.09 8.73 12.70
C TRP A 52 -8.01 7.30 12.17
N MET A 53 -8.58 7.05 10.99
CA MET A 53 -8.43 5.76 10.32
C MET A 53 -6.97 5.44 10.07
N THR A 54 -6.19 6.38 9.54
CA THR A 54 -4.75 6.16 9.31
C THR A 54 -4.01 5.85 10.61
N LEU A 55 -4.25 6.62 11.68
CA LEU A 55 -3.60 6.43 12.98
C LEU A 55 -3.86 5.06 13.61
N LEU A 56 -5.09 4.52 13.47
CA LEU A 56 -5.45 3.24 14.06
C LEU A 56 -5.12 2.05 13.15
N VAL A 57 -5.31 2.21 11.84
CA VAL A 57 -5.18 1.13 10.86
C VAL A 57 -3.71 0.89 10.48
N ALA A 58 -2.88 1.94 10.40
CA ALA A 58 -1.47 1.76 10.02
C ALA A 58 -0.66 0.89 11.03
N PRO A 59 -0.81 1.04 12.37
CA PRO A 59 -0.16 0.14 13.32
C PRO A 59 -0.64 -1.31 13.17
N VAL A 60 -1.95 -1.51 12.99
CA VAL A 60 -2.52 -2.84 12.76
C VAL A 60 -1.97 -3.45 11.47
N GLN A 61 -1.84 -2.66 10.40
CA GLN A 61 -1.23 -3.10 9.14
C GLN A 61 0.22 -3.56 9.33
N ALA A 62 1.01 -2.81 10.11
CA ALA A 62 2.40 -3.16 10.40
C ALA A 62 2.50 -4.48 11.18
N LEU A 63 1.66 -4.67 12.20
CA LEU A 63 1.62 -5.92 12.99
C LEU A 63 1.22 -7.12 12.12
N ILE A 64 0.18 -6.98 11.30
CA ILE A 64 -0.24 -8.06 10.38
C ILE A 64 0.86 -8.35 9.36
N GLY A 65 1.59 -7.32 8.90
CA GLY A 65 2.74 -7.45 8.00
C GLY A 65 3.88 -8.25 8.60
N ASP A 66 4.25 -7.93 9.83
CA ASP A 66 5.26 -8.68 10.58
C ASP A 66 4.88 -10.17 10.71
N MET A 67 3.66 -10.45 11.16
CA MET A 67 3.15 -11.82 11.25
C MET A 67 3.15 -12.53 9.88
N HIS A 68 2.85 -11.81 8.79
CA HIS A 68 2.90 -12.36 7.45
C HIS A 68 4.35 -12.67 7.01
N GLY A 69 5.30 -11.81 7.37
CA GLY A 69 6.74 -12.01 7.17
C GLY A 69 7.24 -13.26 7.87
N LEU A 70 6.92 -13.44 9.15
CA LEU A 70 7.27 -14.65 9.92
C LEU A 70 6.69 -15.92 9.32
N ASN A 71 5.43 -15.87 8.88
CA ASN A 71 4.82 -17.01 8.18
C ASN A 71 5.54 -17.32 6.85
N THR A 72 5.98 -16.27 6.14
CA THR A 72 6.72 -16.41 4.87
C THR A 72 8.11 -16.98 5.12
N LEU A 73 8.80 -16.58 6.19
CA LEU A 73 10.07 -17.16 6.60
C LEU A 73 9.97 -18.68 6.78
N LYS A 74 8.89 -19.15 7.42
CA LYS A 74 8.67 -20.58 7.65
C LYS A 74 8.36 -21.38 6.38
N HIS A 75 7.64 -20.82 5.43
CA HIS A 75 7.08 -21.58 4.30
C HIS A 75 7.73 -21.26 2.93
N GLN A 76 8.35 -20.10 2.78
CA GLN A 76 9.01 -19.63 1.55
C GLN A 76 10.30 -18.84 1.92
N PRO A 77 11.30 -19.49 2.54
CA PRO A 77 12.48 -18.81 3.09
C PRO A 77 13.32 -18.10 2.02
N ALA A 78 13.38 -18.62 0.78
CA ALA A 78 14.07 -17.97 -0.34
C ALA A 78 13.52 -16.56 -0.65
N LYS A 79 12.22 -16.34 -0.41
CA LYS A 79 11.62 -15.01 -0.56
C LYS A 79 12.13 -14.04 0.49
N ILE A 80 12.25 -14.48 1.75
CA ILE A 80 12.79 -13.64 2.82
C ILE A 80 14.27 -13.34 2.56
N ALA A 81 15.05 -14.34 2.14
CA ALA A 81 16.44 -14.14 1.74
C ALA A 81 16.58 -13.06 0.66
N ALA A 82 15.70 -13.08 -0.34
CA ALA A 82 15.66 -12.08 -1.41
C ALA A 82 15.17 -10.69 -0.96
N ILE A 83 14.24 -10.63 0.00
CA ILE A 83 13.81 -9.37 0.64
C ILE A 83 14.96 -8.76 1.41
N GLU A 84 15.68 -9.56 2.18
CA GLU A 84 16.79 -9.08 2.99
C GLU A 84 17.99 -8.69 2.13
N GLY A 85 18.24 -9.41 1.04
CA GLY A 85 19.36 -9.15 0.13
C GLY A 85 20.70 -9.61 0.70
N HIS A 86 20.72 -10.49 1.70
CA HIS A 86 21.94 -11.11 2.20
C HIS A 86 22.28 -12.33 1.36
N TRP A 87 23.56 -12.45 1.00
CA TRP A 87 24.06 -13.53 0.16
C TRP A 87 24.68 -14.66 0.96
N GLU A 88 25.30 -14.34 2.10
CA GLU A 88 25.97 -15.28 2.99
C GLU A 88 25.67 -14.92 4.45
N ASN A 89 25.72 -15.92 5.33
CA ASN A 89 25.57 -15.76 6.76
C ASN A 89 26.89 -16.15 7.47
N PRO A 90 27.63 -15.19 8.05
CA PRO A 90 28.81 -15.49 8.87
C PRO A 90 28.40 -16.30 10.11
N PRO A 91 29.01 -17.46 10.43
CA PRO A 91 28.58 -18.27 11.57
C PRO A 91 28.64 -17.52 12.90
N GLY A 92 27.55 -17.53 13.66
CA GLY A 92 27.48 -16.95 15.02
C GLY A 92 27.18 -15.46 15.10
N GLU A 93 26.94 -14.78 13.96
CA GLU A 93 26.56 -13.37 13.92
C GLU A 93 25.08 -13.19 13.58
N PRO A 94 24.34 -12.27 14.23
CA PRO A 94 22.99 -11.95 13.80
C PRO A 94 22.97 -11.30 12.42
N THR A 95 21.94 -11.60 11.63
CA THR A 95 21.77 -11.02 10.30
C THR A 95 21.50 -9.50 10.44
N PRO A 96 22.33 -8.64 9.82
CA PRO A 96 22.08 -7.20 9.81
C PRO A 96 20.79 -6.89 9.04
N LEU A 97 20.20 -5.71 9.23
CA LEU A 97 19.15 -5.21 8.34
C LEU A 97 19.80 -4.31 7.29
N LEU A 98 19.74 -4.70 6.02
CA LEU A 98 20.14 -3.85 4.90
C LEU A 98 19.08 -2.75 4.66
N LEU A 99 19.29 -1.53 5.15
CA LEU A 99 18.37 -0.42 4.86
C LEU A 99 18.43 0.01 3.39
N PHE A 100 19.64 0.01 2.83
CA PHE A 100 19.92 0.37 1.45
C PHE A 100 20.95 -0.61 0.88
N GLY A 101 20.90 -0.87 -0.42
CA GLY A 101 21.85 -1.73 -1.10
C GLY A 101 21.37 -2.05 -2.51
N TRP A 102 22.27 -2.54 -3.35
CA TRP A 102 21.94 -3.07 -4.67
C TRP A 102 22.30 -4.55 -4.72
N PRO A 103 21.34 -5.45 -4.50
CA PRO A 103 21.56 -6.88 -4.69
C PRO A 103 21.90 -7.14 -6.17
N ASP A 104 23.10 -7.64 -6.42
CA ASP A 104 23.60 -7.95 -7.76
C ASP A 104 23.52 -9.46 -7.94
N MET A 105 22.58 -9.90 -8.77
CA MET A 105 22.31 -11.34 -8.98
C MET A 105 23.47 -12.04 -9.70
N ASP A 106 24.21 -11.33 -10.55
CA ASP A 106 25.30 -11.89 -11.33
C ASP A 106 26.57 -12.04 -10.49
N GLN A 107 26.83 -11.06 -9.62
CA GLN A 107 28.01 -11.08 -8.72
C GLN A 107 27.76 -11.80 -7.40
N GLU A 108 26.53 -12.27 -7.16
CA GLU A 108 26.08 -12.89 -5.92
C GLU A 108 26.49 -12.13 -4.65
N ARG A 109 26.33 -10.81 -4.68
CA ARG A 109 26.62 -9.92 -3.55
C ARG A 109 25.75 -8.67 -3.58
N THR A 110 25.56 -8.05 -2.42
CA THR A 110 24.88 -6.76 -2.33
C THR A 110 25.90 -5.64 -2.31
N ARG A 111 25.80 -4.75 -3.30
CA ARG A 111 26.69 -3.60 -3.48
C ARG A 111 26.15 -2.38 -2.73
N TYR A 112 27.05 -1.52 -2.24
CA TYR A 112 26.68 -0.25 -1.60
C TYR A 112 25.73 -0.42 -0.39
N GLY A 113 25.89 -1.51 0.36
CA GLY A 113 25.05 -1.84 1.51
C GLY A 113 25.19 -0.81 2.63
N LEU A 114 24.06 -0.31 3.13
CA LEU A 114 23.96 0.39 4.41
C LEU A 114 23.21 -0.52 5.38
N GLU A 115 23.93 -1.01 6.38
CA GLU A 115 23.46 -2.03 7.30
C GLU A 115 23.26 -1.46 8.71
N ILE A 116 22.21 -1.90 9.38
CA ILE A 116 22.07 -1.75 10.83
C ILE A 116 22.30 -3.13 11.47
N PRO A 117 23.35 -3.30 12.28
CA PRO A 117 23.67 -4.58 12.92
C PRO A 117 22.49 -5.13 13.74
N ALA A 118 22.30 -6.45 13.69
CA ALA A 118 21.32 -7.24 14.46
C ALA A 118 19.82 -6.89 14.27
N LEU A 119 19.48 -5.83 13.54
CA LEU A 119 18.10 -5.40 13.37
C LEU A 119 17.29 -6.36 12.47
N GLY A 120 17.94 -7.03 11.51
CA GLY A 120 17.31 -8.00 10.61
C GLY A 120 16.85 -9.23 11.38
N SER A 121 17.73 -9.80 12.21
CA SER A 121 17.40 -10.87 13.15
C SER A 121 16.29 -10.48 14.13
N LEU A 122 16.35 -9.27 14.72
CA LEU A 122 15.34 -8.83 15.67
C LEU A 122 13.94 -8.74 15.05
N ILE A 123 13.83 -8.19 13.83
CA ILE A 123 12.54 -8.02 13.15
C ILE A 123 12.03 -9.37 12.61
N LEU A 124 12.88 -10.14 11.92
CA LEU A 124 12.42 -11.32 11.18
C LEU A 124 12.43 -12.61 11.97
N THR A 125 13.09 -12.66 13.13
CA THR A 125 13.15 -13.86 13.97
C THR A 125 12.74 -13.62 15.42
N HIS A 126 12.48 -12.35 15.80
CA HIS A 126 12.25 -11.94 17.19
C HIS A 126 13.34 -12.43 18.15
N SER A 127 14.58 -12.52 17.66
CA SER A 127 15.75 -12.98 18.41
C SER A 127 16.97 -12.19 17.96
N LEU A 128 17.89 -11.95 18.90
CA LEU A 128 19.16 -11.29 18.63
C LEU A 128 20.25 -12.25 18.15
N ASP A 129 19.94 -13.56 18.07
CA ASP A 129 20.95 -14.60 17.82
C ASP A 129 20.62 -15.47 16.60
N LYS A 130 19.37 -15.44 16.12
CA LYS A 130 18.92 -16.27 14.99
C LYS A 130 19.19 -15.59 13.65
N GLN A 131 19.78 -16.34 12.75
CA GLN A 131 20.04 -15.89 11.38
C GLN A 131 18.82 -16.07 10.50
N VAL A 132 18.67 -15.15 9.55
CA VAL A 132 17.72 -15.24 8.46
C VAL A 132 18.40 -15.95 7.28
N PRO A 133 17.72 -16.84 6.54
CA PRO A 133 18.33 -17.56 5.41
C PRO A 133 19.00 -16.61 4.41
N ALA A 134 20.19 -16.98 3.96
CA ALA A 134 20.93 -16.24 2.95
C ALA A 134 20.65 -16.77 1.53
N LEU A 135 20.81 -15.93 0.51
CA LEU A 135 20.51 -16.29 -0.89
C LEU A 135 21.35 -17.47 -1.40
N LYS A 136 22.62 -17.59 -0.99
CA LYS A 136 23.48 -18.70 -1.43
C LYS A 136 23.13 -20.05 -0.81
N GLU A 137 22.24 -20.09 0.17
CA GLU A 137 21.71 -21.35 0.71
C GLU A 137 20.74 -22.04 -0.27
N PHE A 138 20.24 -21.31 -1.27
CA PHE A 138 19.34 -21.82 -2.31
C PHE A 138 20.08 -21.99 -3.63
N ALA A 139 19.68 -22.95 -4.46
CA ALA A 139 20.23 -23.11 -5.81
C ALA A 139 19.88 -21.89 -6.68
N PRO A 140 20.77 -21.42 -7.58
CA PRO A 140 20.54 -20.21 -8.39
C PRO A 140 19.19 -20.18 -9.12
N GLU A 141 18.77 -21.32 -9.67
CA GLU A 141 17.52 -21.53 -10.39
C GLU A 141 16.27 -21.56 -9.52
N GLU A 142 16.40 -21.50 -8.19
CA GLU A 142 15.31 -21.43 -7.21
C GLU A 142 15.20 -20.05 -6.55
N ARG A 143 16.18 -19.18 -6.78
CA ARG A 143 16.21 -17.84 -6.19
C ARG A 143 15.28 -16.90 -6.98
N PRO A 144 14.36 -16.18 -6.31
CA PRO A 144 13.69 -15.06 -6.95
C PRO A 144 14.68 -13.92 -7.20
N ASN A 145 14.35 -13.01 -8.13
CA ASN A 145 15.17 -11.84 -8.40
C ASN A 145 15.22 -10.91 -7.16
N SER A 146 16.35 -10.96 -6.43
CA SER A 146 16.50 -10.21 -5.18
C SER A 146 16.50 -8.71 -5.41
N THR A 147 17.07 -8.19 -6.51
CA THR A 147 17.09 -6.75 -6.77
C THR A 147 15.68 -6.15 -6.79
N VAL A 148 14.75 -6.79 -7.51
CA VAL A 148 13.37 -6.33 -7.61
C VAL A 148 12.66 -6.45 -6.27
N VAL A 149 12.77 -7.62 -5.63
CA VAL A 149 12.08 -7.93 -4.37
C VAL A 149 12.55 -7.04 -3.22
N PHE A 150 13.86 -6.81 -3.11
CA PHE A 150 14.50 -5.96 -2.11
C PHE A 150 13.95 -4.53 -2.15
N TRP A 151 13.89 -3.94 -3.35
CA TRP A 151 13.45 -2.56 -3.55
C TRP A 151 11.93 -2.41 -3.45
N SER A 152 11.16 -3.37 -3.97
CA SER A 152 9.71 -3.34 -3.83
C SER A 152 9.30 -3.47 -2.35
N PHE A 153 9.99 -4.31 -1.57
CA PHE A 153 9.73 -4.42 -0.14
C PHE A 153 10.04 -3.12 0.60
N ARG A 154 11.20 -2.50 0.33
CA ARG A 154 11.61 -1.23 0.98
C ARG A 154 10.70 -0.08 0.63
N LEU A 155 10.24 0.00 -0.62
CA LEU A 155 9.24 0.98 -1.01
C LEU A 155 7.93 0.77 -0.24
N MET A 156 7.44 -0.46 -0.15
CA MET A 156 6.23 -0.80 0.60
C MET A 156 6.36 -0.48 2.09
N ALA A 157 7.39 -1.00 2.75
CA ALA A 157 7.64 -0.84 4.18
C ALA A 157 7.92 0.63 4.52
N GLY A 158 8.74 1.31 3.73
CA GLY A 158 9.04 2.73 3.89
C GLY A 158 7.80 3.61 3.79
N LEU A 159 6.93 3.37 2.82
CA LEU A 159 5.64 4.06 2.72
C LEU A 159 4.74 3.73 3.91
N GLY A 160 4.73 2.49 4.39
CA GLY A 160 4.01 2.10 5.62
C GLY A 160 4.48 2.88 6.85
N MET A 161 5.79 3.06 7.01
CA MET A 161 6.36 3.89 8.08
C MET A 161 5.99 5.37 7.94
N LEU A 162 5.93 5.90 6.71
CA LEU A 162 5.44 7.27 6.47
C LEU A 162 3.94 7.42 6.82
N MET A 163 3.13 6.39 6.61
CA MET A 163 1.71 6.39 7.01
C MET A 163 1.55 6.40 8.53
N LEU A 164 2.38 5.64 9.26
CA LEU A 164 2.46 5.70 10.72
C LEU A 164 2.86 7.09 11.20
N LEU A 165 3.91 7.66 10.60
CA LEU A 165 4.36 9.01 10.90
C LEU A 165 3.25 10.04 10.65
N LEU A 166 2.49 9.92 9.56
CA LEU A 166 1.34 10.78 9.28
C LEU A 166 0.29 10.71 10.39
N GLY A 167 -0.05 9.51 10.86
CA GLY A 167 -0.97 9.32 11.98
C GLY A 167 -0.46 9.97 13.28
N VAL A 168 0.81 9.77 13.63
CA VAL A 168 1.41 10.33 14.84
C VAL A 168 1.50 11.86 14.76
N LEU A 169 1.93 12.41 13.63
CA LEU A 169 1.97 13.87 13.41
C LEU A 169 0.57 14.47 13.46
N ALA A 170 -0.44 13.78 12.93
CA ALA A 170 -1.84 14.20 13.03
C ALA A 170 -2.28 14.29 14.49
N LEU A 171 -1.96 13.27 15.31
CA LEU A 171 -2.30 13.27 16.74
C LEU A 171 -1.60 14.41 17.48
N TRP A 172 -0.32 14.63 17.21
CA TRP A 172 0.46 15.70 17.82
C TRP A 172 -0.08 17.09 17.47
N LEU A 173 -0.33 17.36 16.18
CA LEU A 173 -0.86 18.65 15.72
C LEU A 173 -2.30 18.91 16.15
N ARG A 174 -3.06 17.85 16.45
CA ARG A 174 -4.43 17.97 17.00
C ARG A 174 -4.43 18.54 18.41
N ARG A 175 -3.40 18.30 19.22
CA ARG A 175 -3.30 18.86 20.59
C ARG A 175 -3.15 20.38 20.64
N GLY A 176 -2.78 21.03 19.53
CA GLY A 176 -2.57 22.47 19.46
C GLY A 176 -3.42 23.19 18.42
N ASP A 177 -4.52 22.60 17.95
CA ASP A 177 -5.43 23.14 16.90
C ASP A 177 -4.75 23.53 15.56
N ARG A 178 -3.50 23.10 15.35
CA ARG A 178 -2.72 23.37 14.13
C ARG A 178 -3.03 22.39 13.00
N LEU A 179 -3.81 21.35 13.28
CA LEU A 179 -4.11 20.25 12.34
C LEU A 179 -4.63 20.75 10.98
N TYR A 180 -5.52 21.74 10.99
CA TYR A 180 -6.18 22.26 9.78
C TYR A 180 -5.46 23.46 9.14
N HIS A 181 -4.42 23.99 9.80
CA HIS A 181 -3.78 25.26 9.42
C HIS A 181 -2.31 25.10 9.03
N SER A 182 -1.64 24.04 9.50
CA SER A 182 -0.23 23.78 9.21
C SER A 182 -0.04 23.39 7.74
N ARG A 183 0.36 24.37 6.92
CA ARG A 183 0.64 24.16 5.48
C ARG A 183 1.64 23.03 5.20
N PRO A 184 2.75 22.88 5.95
CA PRO A 184 3.67 21.76 5.75
C PRO A 184 2.98 20.40 5.96
N PHE A 185 2.17 20.27 7.02
CA PHE A 185 1.45 19.04 7.31
C PHE A 185 0.38 18.72 6.27
N LEU A 186 -0.38 19.73 5.84
CA LEU A 186 -1.39 19.54 4.79
C LEU A 186 -0.76 19.15 3.44
N ARG A 187 0.41 19.72 3.10
CA ARG A 187 1.17 19.28 1.92
C ARG A 187 1.64 17.84 2.06
N PHE A 188 2.17 17.47 3.23
CA PHE A 188 2.57 16.09 3.50
C PHE A 188 1.38 15.13 3.35
N ALA A 189 0.24 15.42 3.97
CA ALA A 189 -0.98 14.61 3.84
C ALA A 189 -1.48 14.51 2.39
N LEU A 190 -1.34 15.58 1.59
CA LEU A 190 -1.66 15.56 0.16
C LEU A 190 -0.74 14.60 -0.62
N TRP A 191 0.57 14.66 -0.38
CA TRP A 191 1.55 13.77 -1.03
C TRP A 191 1.40 12.30 -0.61
N MET A 192 0.83 12.05 0.57
CA MET A 192 0.50 10.70 1.03
C MET A 192 -0.75 10.10 0.36
N GLY A 193 -1.52 10.87 -0.41
CA GLY A 193 -2.68 10.38 -1.14
C GLY A 193 -2.41 9.14 -2.02
N PRO A 194 -1.43 9.20 -2.96
CA PRO A 194 -1.09 8.05 -3.81
C PRO A 194 -0.29 6.96 -3.09
N SER A 195 0.27 7.21 -1.90
CA SER A 195 1.21 6.27 -1.27
C SER A 195 0.58 4.93 -0.92
N GLY A 196 -0.72 4.90 -0.57
CA GLY A 196 -1.44 3.66 -0.31
C GLY A 196 -1.47 2.72 -1.52
N LEU A 197 -1.79 3.26 -2.71
CA LEU A 197 -1.81 2.50 -3.96
C LEU A 197 -0.41 2.03 -4.35
N ILE A 198 0.59 2.90 -4.22
CA ILE A 198 1.98 2.57 -4.53
C ILE A 198 2.48 1.46 -3.60
N ALA A 199 2.18 1.53 -2.31
CA ALA A 199 2.56 0.50 -1.34
C ALA A 199 1.87 -0.85 -1.62
N ILE A 200 0.59 -0.83 -2.01
CA ILE A 200 -0.13 -2.05 -2.45
C ILE A 200 0.57 -2.68 -3.66
N LEU A 201 0.88 -1.90 -4.71
CA LEU A 201 1.57 -2.40 -5.90
C LEU A 201 2.94 -2.95 -5.56
N ALA A 202 3.72 -2.23 -4.74
CA ALA A 202 5.04 -2.68 -4.29
C ALA A 202 4.95 -3.98 -3.46
N GLY A 203 3.91 -4.13 -2.64
CA GLY A 203 3.63 -5.36 -1.91
C GLY A 203 3.30 -6.53 -2.83
N TRP A 204 2.47 -6.32 -3.84
CA TRP A 204 2.16 -7.35 -4.86
C TRP A 204 3.40 -7.75 -5.66
N VAL A 205 4.24 -6.79 -6.06
CA VAL A 205 5.52 -7.11 -6.72
C VAL A 205 6.40 -7.95 -5.80
N THR A 206 6.52 -7.57 -4.52
CA THR A 206 7.31 -8.32 -3.53
C THR A 206 6.82 -9.76 -3.37
N THR A 207 5.51 -9.97 -3.27
CA THR A 207 4.94 -11.31 -3.04
C THR A 207 4.94 -12.19 -4.28
N GLU A 208 4.69 -11.62 -5.46
CA GLU A 208 4.59 -12.35 -6.73
C GLU A 208 5.97 -12.58 -7.37
N VAL A 209 6.82 -11.56 -7.46
CA VAL A 209 8.19 -11.73 -7.96
C VAL A 209 9.00 -12.56 -6.99
N GLY A 210 8.81 -12.38 -5.68
CA GLY A 210 9.44 -13.24 -4.66
C GLY A 210 8.97 -14.70 -4.70
N ARG A 211 7.91 -15.04 -5.44
CA ARG A 211 7.46 -16.42 -5.65
C ARG A 211 8.12 -17.06 -6.88
N GLN A 212 8.65 -16.27 -7.80
CA GLN A 212 9.39 -16.79 -8.95
C GLN A 212 10.54 -17.69 -8.46
N PRO A 213 10.80 -18.82 -9.13
CA PRO A 213 10.29 -19.26 -10.44
C PRO A 213 8.97 -20.07 -10.40
N TRP A 214 8.21 -20.02 -9.30
CA TRP A 214 7.09 -20.93 -9.08
C TRP A 214 5.72 -20.29 -9.37
N VAL A 215 4.84 -21.03 -10.06
CA VAL A 215 3.40 -20.73 -10.11
C VAL A 215 2.75 -21.29 -8.85
N VAL A 216 2.96 -22.59 -8.63
CA VAL A 216 2.62 -23.30 -7.41
C VAL A 216 3.93 -23.67 -6.74
N TYR A 217 4.19 -23.04 -5.59
CA TYR A 217 5.47 -23.15 -4.88
C TYR A 217 5.85 -24.62 -4.62
N GLY A 218 7.03 -25.02 -5.10
CA GLY A 218 7.56 -26.39 -4.97
C GLY A 218 6.86 -27.45 -5.83
N VAL A 219 5.92 -27.07 -6.70
CA VAL A 219 5.13 -28.02 -7.51
C VAL A 219 5.24 -27.74 -9.01
N GLN A 220 5.06 -26.49 -9.43
CA GLN A 220 5.05 -26.13 -10.87
C GLN A 220 5.82 -24.84 -11.13
N ARG A 221 6.77 -24.88 -12.06
CA ARG A 221 7.54 -23.71 -12.51
C ARG A 221 6.73 -22.86 -13.50
N THR A 222 7.07 -21.58 -13.56
CA THR A 222 6.42 -20.59 -14.45
C THR A 222 6.66 -20.87 -15.92
N ALA A 223 7.83 -21.41 -16.26
CA ALA A 223 8.15 -21.86 -17.61
C ALA A 223 7.21 -22.99 -18.10
N ASP A 224 6.78 -23.88 -17.20
CA ASP A 224 5.95 -25.04 -17.55
C ASP A 224 4.44 -24.73 -17.53
N ALA A 225 4.06 -23.52 -17.10
CA ALA A 225 2.66 -23.11 -16.97
C ALA A 225 2.17 -22.26 -18.16
N VAL A 226 3.05 -21.93 -19.11
CA VAL A 226 2.70 -21.11 -20.27
C VAL A 226 1.98 -21.97 -21.31
N SER A 227 0.91 -21.44 -21.89
CA SER A 227 0.14 -22.13 -22.93
C SER A 227 0.80 -21.96 -24.30
N ALA A 228 0.63 -22.96 -25.17
CA ALA A 228 1.19 -22.95 -26.52
C ALA A 228 0.42 -22.02 -27.48
N HIS A 229 0.56 -20.71 -27.30
CA HIS A 229 0.07 -19.69 -28.23
C HIS A 229 1.24 -19.03 -28.95
N GLY A 230 1.03 -18.55 -30.17
CA GLY A 230 2.05 -17.81 -30.90
C GLY A 230 2.28 -16.40 -30.33
N ASP A 231 3.54 -15.95 -30.37
CA ASP A 231 4.00 -14.65 -29.83
C ASP A 231 3.17 -13.45 -30.32
N LEU A 232 2.70 -13.52 -31.58
CA LEU A 232 1.86 -12.48 -32.19
C LEU A 232 0.52 -12.34 -31.45
N HIS A 233 -0.17 -13.45 -31.18
CA HIS A 233 -1.48 -13.42 -30.50
C HIS A 233 -1.36 -12.89 -29.07
N MET A 234 -0.29 -13.29 -28.35
CA MET A 234 0.01 -12.79 -27.01
C MET A 234 0.31 -11.28 -27.03
N SER A 235 1.12 -10.82 -27.97
CA SER A 235 1.50 -9.41 -28.08
C SER A 235 0.30 -8.51 -28.43
N VAL A 236 -0.53 -8.94 -29.39
CA VAL A 236 -1.73 -8.20 -29.80
C VAL A 236 -2.75 -8.13 -28.67
N SER A 237 -2.99 -9.23 -27.96
CA SER A 237 -3.91 -9.24 -26.81
C SER A 237 -3.40 -8.38 -25.66
N LEU A 238 -2.10 -8.45 -25.32
CA LEU A 238 -1.48 -7.59 -24.32
C LEU A 238 -1.61 -6.11 -24.69
N LEU A 239 -1.31 -5.75 -25.93
CA LEU A 239 -1.47 -4.37 -26.41
C LEU A 239 -2.93 -3.91 -26.30
N THR A 240 -3.87 -4.78 -26.65
CA THR A 240 -5.31 -4.50 -26.53
C THR A 240 -5.69 -4.22 -25.08
N PHE A 241 -5.22 -5.05 -24.13
CA PHE A 241 -5.43 -4.80 -22.69
C PHE A 241 -4.82 -3.48 -22.24
N ILE A 242 -3.59 -3.16 -22.67
CA ILE A 242 -2.93 -1.89 -22.35
C ILE A 242 -3.80 -0.71 -22.82
N VAL A 243 -4.27 -0.72 -24.07
CA VAL A 243 -5.08 0.36 -24.63
C VAL A 243 -6.40 0.51 -23.87
N VAL A 244 -7.13 -0.59 -23.69
CA VAL A 244 -8.44 -0.57 -23.03
C VAL A 244 -8.32 -0.13 -21.57
N TYR A 245 -7.36 -0.68 -20.82
CA TYR A 245 -7.16 -0.31 -19.42
C TYR A 245 -6.69 1.15 -19.30
N SER A 246 -5.78 1.60 -20.16
CA SER A 246 -5.35 3.01 -20.18
C SER A 246 -6.53 3.96 -20.43
N ALA A 247 -7.44 3.60 -21.33
CA ALA A 247 -8.64 4.40 -21.61
C ALA A 247 -9.60 4.41 -20.40
N VAL A 248 -9.96 3.24 -19.87
CA VAL A 248 -10.93 3.11 -18.77
C VAL A 248 -10.41 3.78 -17.49
N PHE A 249 -9.18 3.46 -17.08
CA PHE A 249 -8.59 4.08 -15.89
C PHE A 249 -8.31 5.57 -16.14
N GLY A 250 -7.82 5.97 -17.31
CA GLY A 250 -7.58 7.37 -17.64
C GLY A 250 -8.84 8.23 -17.52
N VAL A 251 -9.96 7.78 -18.09
CA VAL A 251 -11.25 8.45 -17.96
C VAL A 251 -11.71 8.45 -16.49
N GLY A 252 -11.64 7.31 -15.80
CA GLY A 252 -12.02 7.18 -14.39
C GLY A 252 -11.25 8.12 -13.47
N TYR A 253 -9.91 8.16 -13.57
CA TYR A 253 -9.06 9.07 -12.81
C TYR A 253 -9.38 10.53 -13.13
N SER A 254 -9.58 10.88 -14.40
CA SER A 254 -9.93 12.24 -14.79
C SER A 254 -11.27 12.69 -14.19
N TYR A 255 -12.26 11.80 -14.19
CA TYR A 255 -13.59 12.06 -13.63
C TYR A 255 -13.53 12.20 -12.10
N MET A 256 -12.80 11.30 -11.43
CA MET A 256 -12.57 11.35 -9.99
C MET A 256 -11.89 12.65 -9.56
N LEU A 257 -10.84 13.09 -10.27
CA LEU A 257 -10.16 14.36 -9.97
C LEU A 257 -11.08 15.57 -10.18
N ARG A 258 -11.95 15.54 -11.21
CA ARG A 258 -12.98 16.58 -11.40
C ARG A 258 -13.98 16.61 -10.25
N LEU A 259 -14.39 15.44 -9.74
CA LEU A 259 -15.32 15.34 -8.61
C LEU A 259 -14.69 15.83 -7.31
N ILE A 260 -13.45 15.43 -7.04
CA ILE A 260 -12.66 15.93 -5.90
C ILE A 260 -12.54 17.45 -5.97
N ARG A 261 -12.27 18.02 -7.15
CA ARG A 261 -12.15 19.47 -7.34
C ARG A 261 -13.43 20.23 -6.97
N LYS A 262 -14.61 19.65 -7.22
CA LYS A 262 -15.90 20.24 -6.83
C LYS A 262 -16.11 20.22 -5.31
N GLY A 263 -15.62 19.17 -4.64
CA GLY A 263 -15.79 18.98 -3.20
C GLY A 263 -17.21 18.56 -2.80
N PRO A 264 -17.44 18.28 -1.50
CA PRO A 264 -18.75 17.95 -0.98
C PRO A 264 -19.67 19.16 -1.10
N GLN A 265 -20.83 18.97 -1.74
CA GLN A 265 -21.87 19.98 -1.80
C GLN A 265 -22.74 19.89 -0.54
N GLU A 266 -23.18 21.03 -0.02
CA GLU A 266 -24.22 21.04 1.00
C GLU A 266 -25.48 20.41 0.38
N MET A 267 -25.85 19.22 0.85
CA MET A 267 -27.19 18.73 0.61
C MET A 267 -28.13 19.71 1.30
N LEU A 268 -28.99 20.36 0.51
CA LEU A 268 -30.14 21.07 1.05
C LEU A 268 -30.83 20.14 2.06
N PRO A 269 -31.32 20.67 3.19
CA PRO A 269 -32.01 19.86 4.18
C PRO A 269 -33.04 18.99 3.45
N ALA A 270 -33.12 17.71 3.85
CA ALA A 270 -34.13 16.81 3.32
C ALA A 270 -35.47 17.55 3.41
N THR A 271 -36.11 17.77 2.26
CA THR A 271 -37.45 18.36 2.22
C THR A 271 -38.30 17.59 3.21
N THR A 272 -39.13 18.27 4.00
CA THR A 272 -39.98 17.57 5.00
C THR A 272 -41.02 16.66 4.35
N GLY A 273 -41.08 16.69 3.01
CA GLY A 273 -41.82 15.76 2.17
C GLY A 273 -41.52 14.30 2.47
N THR A 274 -42.55 13.61 2.95
CA THR A 274 -42.56 12.15 3.06
C THR A 274 -42.48 11.51 1.66
N PRO A 275 -41.84 10.33 1.51
CA PRO A 275 -41.73 9.64 0.22
C PRO A 275 -43.08 9.38 -0.45
N ALA A 276 -44.17 9.35 0.33
CA ALA A 276 -45.54 9.18 -0.13
C ALA A 276 -46.13 10.39 -0.87
N ARG A 277 -45.48 11.56 -0.85
CA ARG A 277 -45.96 12.79 -1.53
C ARG A 277 -44.83 13.48 -2.30
N PRO A 278 -44.45 12.98 -3.49
CA PRO A 278 -43.32 13.53 -4.25
C PRO A 278 -43.47 15.01 -4.61
N LEU A 279 -44.70 15.53 -4.73
CA LEU A 279 -44.95 16.95 -5.00
C LEU A 279 -44.75 17.87 -3.79
N SER A 280 -44.74 17.35 -2.55
CA SER A 280 -44.52 18.18 -1.35
C SER A 280 -43.11 18.76 -1.28
N ALA A 281 -42.13 18.05 -1.84
CA ALA A 281 -40.75 18.53 -1.97
C ALA A 281 -40.61 19.67 -3.01
N ALA A 282 -41.49 19.71 -4.02
CA ALA A 282 -41.46 20.74 -5.06
C ALA A 282 -42.03 22.08 -4.58
N THR A 283 -43.05 22.04 -3.71
CA THR A 283 -43.70 23.25 -3.18
C THR A 283 -42.81 24.02 -2.19
N GLU A 284 -42.04 23.31 -1.36
CA GLU A 284 -41.08 23.94 -0.43
C GLU A 284 -39.96 24.69 -1.16
N GLY A 285 -39.45 24.11 -2.26
CA GLY A 285 -38.39 24.74 -3.07
C GLY A 285 -38.82 26.04 -3.77
N TYR A 286 -40.13 26.22 -4.03
CA TYR A 286 -40.68 27.44 -4.62
C TYR A 286 -40.79 28.57 -3.58
N LEU A 287 -41.31 28.26 -2.38
CA LEU A 287 -41.49 29.23 -1.29
C LEU A 287 -40.15 29.77 -0.73
N GLN A 288 -39.09 28.96 -0.76
CA GLN A 288 -37.76 29.39 -0.33
C GLN A 288 -37.06 30.32 -1.34
N LYS A 289 -37.51 30.33 -2.60
CA LYS A 289 -36.96 31.19 -3.65
C LYS A 289 -37.61 32.58 -3.67
N GLU A 290 -38.83 32.72 -3.15
CA GLU A 290 -39.54 34.00 -3.01
C GLU A 290 -39.16 34.76 -1.72
N SER A 291 -38.49 34.12 -0.76
CA SER A 291 -38.07 34.74 0.50
C SER A 291 -36.62 35.28 0.50
N ARG A 292 -35.96 35.30 -0.66
CA ARG A 292 -34.67 35.94 -0.91
C ARG A 292 -34.81 37.07 -1.92
#